data_AF-A0A2M7RW40-F1
#
_entry.id   AF-A0A2M7RW40-F1
#
_cell.length_a   1.000
_cell.length_b   1.000
_cell.length_c   1.000
_cell.angle_alpha   90.00
_cell.angle_beta   90.00
_cell.angle_gamma   90.00
#
_symmetry.space_group_name_H-M   'P 1'
#
loop_
_entity.id
_entity.type
_entity.pdbx_description
1 polymer ?
#
loop_
_entity_poly.entity_id
_entity_poly.type
_entity_poly.pdbx_seq_one_letter_code
_entity_poly.pdbx_strand_id
1 'polypeptide(L)'
;MNRNHLHILIAFWISIISTSVVAQQSDSISHVIFLVGDAGEPQEKTQFVFDELLKQAKEVEEKSTIFFLGDNIYPNGLPSKNSKNYLQAKAIIDYQ
;
A
#
# COMPACT_ATOMS: atom_id res chain seq x y z
N MET A 1 21.16 49.11 -16.83
CA MET A 1 20.50 47.80 -17.05
C MET A 1 19.29 48.03 -17.94
N ASN A 2 19.22 47.39 -19.11
CA ASN A 2 18.17 47.66 -20.10
C ASN A 2 16.81 47.10 -19.64
N ARG A 3 15.71 47.78 -19.97
CA ARG A 3 14.34 47.37 -19.62
C ARG A 3 14.04 45.92 -20.01
N ASN A 4 14.60 45.46 -21.13
CA ASN A 4 14.46 44.08 -21.61
C ASN A 4 15.17 43.05 -20.71
N HIS A 5 16.32 43.40 -20.14
CA HIS A 5 17.01 42.54 -19.16
C HIS A 5 16.21 42.41 -17.86
N LEU A 6 15.52 43.48 -17.43
CA LEU A 6 14.68 43.44 -16.24
C LEU A 6 13.48 42.49 -16.42
N HIS A 7 12.83 42.50 -17.59
CA HIS A 7 11.72 41.58 -17.87
C HIS A 7 12.17 40.11 -17.95
N ILE A 8 13.34 39.84 -18.54
CA ILE A 8 13.90 38.48 -18.60
C ILE A 8 14.22 37.96 -17.19
N LEU A 9 14.80 38.80 -16.34
CA LEU A 9 15.08 38.44 -14.94
C LEU A 9 13.80 38.17 -14.15
N ILE A 10 12.76 39.00 -14.32
CA ILE A 10 11.46 38.80 -13.66
C ILE A 10 10.82 37.49 -14.13
N ALA A 11 10.81 37.21 -15.43
CA ALA A 11 10.27 35.95 -15.96
C ALA A 11 11.03 34.71 -15.46
N PHE A 12 12.36 34.82 -15.34
CA PHE A 12 13.21 33.77 -14.80
C PHE A 12 12.90 33.50 -13.31
N TRP A 13 12.74 34.56 -12.50
CA TRP A 13 12.34 34.44 -11.10
C TRP A 13 10.94 33.84 -10.92
N ILE A 14 9.96 34.24 -11.74
CA ILE A 14 8.60 33.66 -11.71
C ILE A 14 8.64 32.16 -12.05
N SER A 15 9.49 31.74 -13.00
CA SER A 15 9.68 30.33 -13.35
C SER A 15 10.27 29.52 -12.18
N ILE A 16 11.29 30.05 -11.49
CA ILE A 16 11.92 29.39 -10.32
C ILE A 16 10.94 29.26 -9.14
N ILE A 17 10.10 30.28 -8.90
CA ILE A 17 9.10 30.25 -7.83
C ILE A 17 8.02 29.20 -8.13
N SER A 18 7.62 29.07 -9.40
CA SER A 18 6.58 28.12 -9.82
C SER A 18 7.02 26.65 -9.67
N THR A 19 8.28 26.32 -9.92
CA THR A 19 8.80 24.95 -9.76
C THR A 19 8.92 24.54 -8.29
N SER A 20 9.21 25.48 -7.40
CA SER A 20 9.39 25.22 -5.97
C SER A 20 8.08 24.89 -5.26
N VAL A 21 6.96 25.51 -5.68
CA VAL A 21 5.63 25.27 -5.10
C VAL A 21 5.11 23.87 -5.43
N VAL A 22 5.36 23.36 -6.65
CA VAL A 22 4.94 22.01 -7.07
C VAL A 22 5.79 20.92 -6.39
N ALA A 23 7.06 21.21 -6.07
CA ALA A 23 7.96 20.26 -5.43
C ALA A 23 7.65 20.00 -3.93
N GLN A 24 6.76 20.79 -3.32
CA GLN A 24 6.52 20.78 -1.88
C GLN A 24 5.09 20.37 -1.51
N GLN A 25 4.54 19.38 -2.20
CA GLN A 25 3.41 18.61 -1.68
C GLN A 25 3.95 17.34 -1.02
N SER A 26 4.63 17.50 0.11
CA SER A 26 5.05 16.38 0.93
C SER A 26 3.81 15.72 1.52
N ASP A 27 3.61 14.44 1.23
CA ASP A 27 2.55 13.63 1.84
C ASP A 27 2.65 13.71 3.37
N SER A 28 1.60 14.25 4.02
CA SER A 28 1.57 14.48 5.46
C SER A 28 1.34 13.22 6.29
N ILE A 29 1.02 12.09 5.66
CA ILE A 29 0.76 10.82 6.34
C ILE A 29 2.10 10.24 6.79
N SER A 30 2.30 10.12 8.11
CA SER A 30 3.53 9.57 8.69
C SER A 30 3.58 8.04 8.67
N HIS A 31 2.43 7.37 8.79
CA HIS A 31 2.35 5.89 8.79
C HIS A 31 0.95 5.40 8.40
N VAL A 32 0.87 4.26 7.72
CA VAL A 32 -0.38 3.58 7.32
C VAL A 32 -0.43 2.20 7.97
N ILE A 33 -1.55 1.88 8.62
CA ILE A 33 -1.76 0.57 9.24
C ILE A 33 -2.90 -0.13 8.50
N PHE A 34 -2.58 -1.27 7.88
CA PHE A 34 -3.57 -2.17 7.32
C PHE A 34 -3.98 -3.20 8.38
N LEU A 35 -5.27 -3.29 8.67
CA LEU A 35 -5.82 -4.27 9.60
C LEU A 35 -6.59 -5.32 8.82
N VAL A 36 -6.11 -6.56 8.84
CA VAL A 36 -6.64 -7.67 8.03
C VAL A 36 -7.25 -8.73 8.93
N GLY A 37 -8.53 -9.03 8.76
CA GLY A 37 -9.21 -10.13 9.44
C GLY A 37 -10.34 -10.67 8.56
N ASP A 38 -10.85 -11.86 8.88
CA ASP A 38 -11.92 -12.54 8.12
C ASP A 38 -11.60 -12.63 6.60
N ALA A 39 -10.32 -12.78 6.26
CA ALA A 39 -9.83 -12.84 4.88
C ALA A 39 -9.53 -14.28 4.44
N GLY A 40 -10.05 -15.26 5.18
CA GLY A 40 -9.67 -16.67 5.08
C GLY A 40 -10.56 -17.57 4.26
N GLU A 41 -11.62 -17.04 3.65
CA GLU A 41 -12.63 -17.87 2.99
C GLU A 41 -12.05 -18.51 1.71
N PRO A 42 -12.03 -19.84 1.55
CA PRO A 42 -11.46 -20.49 0.37
C PRO A 42 -12.33 -20.27 -0.88
N GLN A 43 -12.21 -19.10 -1.51
CA GLN A 43 -12.88 -18.68 -2.74
C GLN A 43 -11.97 -17.70 -3.51
N GLU A 44 -12.22 -17.49 -4.81
CA GLU A 44 -11.51 -16.48 -5.63
C GLU A 44 -11.48 -15.08 -5.00
N LYS A 45 -12.45 -14.77 -4.14
CA LYS A 45 -12.54 -13.51 -3.39
C LYS A 45 -11.34 -13.26 -2.47
N THR A 46 -10.77 -14.30 -1.87
CA THR A 46 -9.61 -14.17 -0.97
C THR A 46 -8.36 -13.76 -1.73
N GLN A 47 -8.20 -14.24 -2.96
CA GLN A 47 -7.11 -13.80 -3.83
C GLN A 47 -7.22 -12.30 -4.13
N PHE A 48 -8.43 -11.85 -4.48
CA PHE A 48 -8.69 -10.44 -4.73
C PHE A 48 -8.37 -9.52 -3.53
N VAL A 49 -8.68 -9.96 -2.30
CA VAL A 49 -8.41 -9.16 -1.09
C VAL A 49 -6.92 -8.97 -0.87
N PHE A 50 -6.12 -10.03 -0.95
CA PHE A 50 -4.67 -9.93 -0.74
C PHE A 50 -3.96 -9.25 -1.90
N ASP A 51 -4.39 -9.46 -3.14
CA ASP A 51 -3.84 -8.75 -4.30
C ASP A 51 -4.05 -7.24 -4.20
N GLU A 52 -5.25 -6.80 -3.80
CA GLU A 52 -5.56 -5.38 -3.62
C GLU A 52 -4.84 -4.80 -2.39
N LEU A 53 -4.75 -5.55 -1.29
CA LEU A 53 -3.94 -5.18 -0.12
C LEU A 53 -2.47 -4.95 -0.52
N LEU A 54 -1.86 -5.90 -1.25
CA LEU A 54 -0.49 -5.80 -1.71
C LEU A 54 -0.28 -4.60 -2.64
N LYS A 55 -1.24 -4.32 -3.52
CA LYS A 55 -1.20 -3.14 -4.39
C LYS A 55 -1.18 -1.85 -3.58
N GLN A 56 -2.08 -1.70 -2.60
CA GLN A 56 -2.14 -0.50 -1.77
C GLN A 56 -0.92 -0.38 -0.84
N ALA A 57 -0.47 -1.48 -0.25
CA ALA A 57 0.69 -1.49 0.64
C ALA A 57 1.98 -1.08 -0.09
N LYS A 58 2.14 -1.49 -1.36
CA LYS A 58 3.29 -1.09 -2.20
C LYS A 58 3.36 0.41 -2.45
N GLU A 59 2.22 1.10 -2.54
CA GLU A 59 2.20 2.56 -2.74
C GLU A 59 2.75 3.31 -1.51
N VAL A 60 2.77 2.68 -0.34
CA VAL A 60 3.17 3.27 0.95
C VAL A 60 4.17 2.38 1.71
N GLU A 61 4.97 1.58 0.99
CA GLU A 61 5.79 0.51 1.56
C GLU A 61 6.72 1.00 2.68
N GLU A 62 7.36 2.15 2.48
CA GLU A 62 8.33 2.72 3.44
C GLU A 62 7.71 3.17 4.78
N LYS A 63 6.39 3.31 4.83
CA LYS A 63 5.65 3.84 5.98
C LYS A 63 4.39 3.05 6.29
N SER A 64 4.38 1.76 6.00
CA SER A 64 3.21 0.93 6.26
C SER A 64 3.48 -0.28 7.15
N THR A 65 2.43 -0.77 7.79
CA THR A 65 2.44 -2.00 8.56
C THR A 65 1.16 -2.75 8.29
N ILE A 66 1.28 -4.04 7.95
CA ILE A 66 0.14 -4.95 7.81
C ILE A 66 0.01 -5.74 9.10
N PHE A 67 -1.15 -5.67 9.74
CA PHE A 67 -1.45 -6.36 10.99
C PHE A 67 -2.62 -7.33 10.77
N PHE A 68 -2.36 -8.62 10.97
CA PHE A 68 -3.37 -9.67 10.86
C PHE A 68 -4.08 -9.85 12.21
N LEU A 69 -5.39 -9.57 12.23
CA LEU A 69 -6.25 -9.66 13.41
C LEU A 69 -6.61 -11.10 13.79
N GLY A 70 -6.42 -12.05 12.87
CA GLY A 70 -6.78 -13.47 13.05
C GLY A 70 -7.94 -13.88 12.15
N ASP A 71 -8.45 -15.10 12.37
CA ASP A 71 -9.61 -15.64 11.64
C ASP A 71 -9.44 -15.71 10.11
N ASN A 72 -8.21 -15.93 9.63
CA ASN A 72 -7.93 -16.06 8.19
C ASN A 72 -7.92 -17.51 7.69
N ILE A 73 -8.49 -18.47 8.43
CA ILE A 73 -8.62 -19.87 7.98
C ILE A 73 -9.90 -20.49 8.55
N TYR A 74 -10.88 -20.75 7.68
CA TYR A 74 -12.19 -21.29 8.07
C TYR A 74 -12.38 -22.77 7.71
N PRO A 75 -13.28 -23.48 8.44
CA PRO A 75 -13.91 -23.08 9.70
C PRO A 75 -13.09 -23.45 10.94
N ASN A 76 -12.13 -24.37 10.81
CA ASN A 76 -11.45 -25.01 11.94
C ASN A 76 -9.99 -24.58 12.10
N GLY A 77 -9.56 -23.51 11.42
CA GLY A 77 -8.15 -23.12 11.39
C GLY A 77 -7.28 -24.08 10.56
N LEU A 78 -5.97 -24.02 10.77
CA LEU A 78 -5.02 -24.95 10.15
C LEU A 78 -5.13 -26.32 10.83
N PRO A 79 -5.56 -27.38 10.12
CA PRO A 79 -5.72 -28.71 10.70
C PRO A 79 -4.34 -29.36 10.93
N SER A 80 -4.31 -30.53 11.57
CA SER A 80 -3.06 -31.28 11.74
C SER A 80 -2.42 -31.63 10.39
N LYS A 81 -1.08 -31.74 10.35
CA LYS A 81 -0.32 -32.06 9.12
C LYS A 81 -0.76 -33.35 8.42
N ASN A 82 -1.36 -34.28 9.17
CA ASN A 82 -1.83 -35.57 8.66
C ASN A 82 -3.29 -35.53 8.18
N SER A 83 -3.98 -34.40 8.33
CA SER A 83 -5.37 -34.24 7.90
C SER A 83 -5.47 -34.09 6.38
N LYS A 84 -6.52 -34.68 5.78
CA LYS A 84 -6.76 -34.62 4.33
C LYS A 84 -6.86 -33.18 3.79
N ASN A 85 -7.34 -32.25 4.61
CA ASN A 85 -7.53 -30.85 4.26
C ASN A 85 -6.34 -29.94 4.65
N TYR A 86 -5.23 -30.49 5.16
CA TYR A 86 -4.07 -29.69 5.57
C TYR A 86 -3.46 -28.89 4.43
N LEU A 87 -3.24 -29.51 3.27
CA LEU A 87 -2.64 -28.83 2.13
C LEU A 87 -3.51 -27.66 1.63
N GLN A 88 -4.83 -27.85 1.63
CA GLN A 88 -5.78 -26.81 1.23
C GLN A 88 -5.77 -25.63 2.21
N ALA A 89 -5.84 -25.90 3.52
CA ALA A 89 -5.78 -24.85 4.54
C ALA A 89 -4.41 -24.15 4.58
N LYS A 90 -3.32 -24.89 4.34
CA LYS A 90 -1.96 -24.34 4.27
C LYS A 90 -1.81 -23.39 3.07
N ALA A 91 -2.42 -23.71 1.92
CA ALA A 91 -2.37 -22.84 0.74
C ALA A 91 -2.97 -21.45 1.00
N ILE A 92 -3.96 -21.33 1.90
CA ILE A 92 -4.57 -20.04 2.30
C ILE A 92 -3.58 -19.23 3.15
N ILE A 93 -2.81 -19.87 4.03
CA ILE A 93 -1.76 -19.22 4.81
C ILE A 93 -0.59 -18.82 3.91
N ASP A 94 -0.13 -19.74 3.05
CA ASP A 94 1.05 -19.51 2.21
C ASP A 94 0.85 -18.36 1.20
N TYR A 95 -0.40 -17.98 0.95
CA TYR A 95 -0.78 -16.89 0.08
C TYR A 95 -0.87 -15.53 0.80
N GLN A 96 -0.99 -15.52 2.14
CA GLN A 96 -0.92 -14.32 2.99
C GLN A 96 0.51 -13.80 3.08
#